data_AF-A0A8T1VSU9-F1
#
_entry.id   AF-A0A8T1VSU9-F1
#
_cell.length_a   1.000
_cell.length_b   1.000
_cell.length_c   1.000
_cell.angle_alpha   90.00
_cell.angle_beta   90.00
_cell.angle_gamma   90.00
#
_symmetry.space_group_name_H-M   'P 1'
#
loop_
_entity.id
_entity.type
_entity.pdbx_description
1 polymer ?
#
loop_
_entity_poly.entity_id
_entity_poly.type
_entity_poly.pdbx_seq_one_letter_code
_entity_poly.pdbx_strand_id
1 'polypeptide(L)'
;MLQHVRNGKPRDRREGDTVAPSGAVQLHVVELSDEETSTSSSDSEDQTFVGEAAASTKAAVEKLPELRPTPPQTKVLFLDGLRGLAAMLVVVQHSREFVPSLHLGSAAVDVFFILSSFLLTWLFMKKSMKLLAQGAGIRTWAFTLLDYFQKRFFRVYPLFAVTAVVLHFLSFENQHRYFVVKKRNQVDLYQTLTFEYNHRFHVFWTLPLEIEYYFIIPVFVLVVLRMRRYWWVGAVPLFMWIVYEGWTLVRNSHTPLSLHLHTFMMGSLAAVVFVKIDLWIKKTGFKFRLWHSVLLRAVEGMLIALMLSVLFRGLLFDWVMANPAPPAEGFPFISVYMASILVIEVVQPSCVSTMFEWSVLRYWGKISFSIYLLHTFVVMYPPISHQPEYFNRLFARLFLTIALATVSYHLIEYPSQLMAQRISRFLAAQEKKGSSGLGKYACMQKITRRMQSTAVEVK
;
A
#
# COMPACT_ATOMS: atom_id res chain seq x y z
N MET A 1 2.42 -55.04 52.93
CA MET A 1 1.73 -56.26 52.48
C MET A 1 2.36 -56.69 51.16
N LEU A 2 3.05 -57.86 51.18
CA LEU A 2 3.21 -58.86 50.11
C LEU A 2 3.73 -58.38 48.72
N GLN A 3 4.69 -59.02 48.03
CA GLN A 3 5.58 -60.15 48.28
C GLN A 3 6.59 -60.20 47.09
N HIS A 4 7.77 -60.75 47.35
CA HIS A 4 8.83 -61.14 46.40
C HIS A 4 8.37 -61.97 45.19
N VAL A 5 9.10 -61.91 44.06
CA VAL A 5 9.78 -63.00 43.27
C VAL A 5 10.55 -62.27 42.13
N ARG A 6 11.89 -62.19 42.03
CA ARG A 6 13.05 -63.10 41.94
C ARG A 6 13.27 -63.80 40.58
N ASN A 7 14.46 -63.55 40.02
CA ASN A 7 15.25 -64.27 38.98
C ASN A 7 14.77 -64.17 37.50
N GLY A 8 15.65 -64.07 36.49
CA GLY A 8 17.08 -64.32 36.44
C GLY A 8 17.85 -63.58 35.31
N LYS A 9 19.13 -63.41 35.61
CA LYS A 9 20.32 -62.96 34.84
C LYS A 9 20.75 -64.04 33.78
N PRO A 10 21.83 -63.91 32.98
CA PRO A 10 22.90 -62.88 32.96
C PRO A 10 23.44 -62.43 31.57
N ARG A 11 24.48 -61.58 31.63
CA ARG A 11 25.59 -61.32 30.66
C ARG A 11 25.28 -60.43 29.45
N ASP A 12 26.11 -59.45 29.07
CA ASP A 12 27.39 -58.97 29.61
C ASP A 12 27.64 -57.52 29.13
N ARG A 13 28.40 -56.78 29.95
CA ARG A 13 29.28 -55.59 29.75
C ARG A 13 29.36 -54.96 28.32
N ARG A 14 29.55 -53.65 28.13
CA ARG A 14 30.05 -52.52 28.95
C ARG A 14 29.92 -51.23 28.11
N GLU A 15 29.90 -50.07 28.81
CA GLU A 15 30.42 -48.74 28.43
C GLU A 15 29.92 -48.16 27.08
N GLY A 16 29.12 -47.10 27.02
CA GLY A 16 29.30 -45.80 27.66
C GLY A 16 29.35 -44.78 26.52
N ASP A 17 28.36 -43.89 26.39
CA ASP A 17 28.57 -42.50 25.95
C ASP A 17 27.26 -41.69 25.85
N THR A 18 27.44 -40.44 26.23
CA THR A 18 26.57 -39.28 26.37
C THR A 18 25.78 -38.80 25.13
N VAL A 19 24.54 -38.35 25.41
CA VAL A 19 23.87 -37.10 24.93
C VAL A 19 22.99 -37.09 23.65
N ALA A 20 21.77 -36.54 23.88
CA ALA A 20 20.82 -35.81 23.01
C ALA A 20 19.60 -36.54 22.37
N PRO A 21 18.36 -36.07 22.66
CA PRO A 21 17.17 -36.38 21.87
C PRO A 21 16.94 -35.28 20.82
N SER A 22 16.87 -35.64 19.54
CA SER A 22 16.38 -34.75 18.48
C SER A 22 15.27 -35.48 17.71
N GLY A 23 14.03 -35.27 18.16
CA GLY A 23 12.84 -35.66 17.40
C GLY A 23 12.59 -34.62 16.31
N ALA A 24 12.98 -34.95 15.08
CA ALA A 24 12.70 -34.15 13.90
C ALA A 24 11.22 -34.29 13.50
N VAL A 25 10.47 -33.18 13.55
CA VAL A 25 9.13 -33.06 12.97
C VAL A 25 9.30 -32.72 11.48
N GLN A 26 8.92 -33.65 10.61
CA GLN A 26 8.83 -33.42 9.16
C GLN A 26 7.66 -32.46 8.85
N LEU A 27 7.97 -31.32 8.23
CA LEU A 27 6.98 -30.39 7.69
C LEU A 27 6.69 -30.77 6.23
N HIS A 28 5.47 -31.26 5.98
CA HIS A 28 4.95 -31.48 4.64
C HIS A 28 4.76 -30.14 3.93
N VAL A 29 5.48 -29.95 2.82
CA VAL A 29 5.36 -28.79 1.94
C VAL A 29 4.12 -28.97 1.08
N VAL A 30 3.12 -28.10 1.26
CA VAL A 30 1.99 -27.95 0.34
C VAL A 30 2.36 -26.84 -0.66
N GLU A 31 2.49 -27.23 -1.93
CA GLU A 31 2.59 -26.31 -3.07
C GLU A 31 1.30 -25.46 -3.16
N LEU A 32 1.47 -24.14 -3.17
CA LEU A 32 0.40 -23.17 -3.46
C LEU A 32 0.71 -22.54 -4.82
N SER A 33 -0.17 -22.79 -5.79
CA SER A 33 -0.20 -22.19 -7.12
C SER A 33 -0.41 -20.68 -7.03
N ASP A 34 0.49 -19.91 -7.66
CA ASP A 34 0.44 -18.46 -7.79
C ASP A 34 -0.62 -18.03 -8.83
N GLU A 35 -1.89 -17.98 -8.45
CA GLU A 35 -2.90 -17.15 -9.11
C GLU A 35 -3.72 -16.43 -8.02
N GLU A 36 -4.18 -15.22 -8.34
CA GLU A 36 -4.94 -14.32 -7.44
C GLU A 36 -4.12 -13.50 -6.45
N THR A 37 -3.35 -12.57 -7.02
CA THR A 37 -3.18 -11.24 -6.42
C THR A 37 -3.45 -10.20 -7.51
N SER A 38 -4.72 -10.07 -7.87
CA SER A 38 -5.22 -9.05 -8.79
C SER A 38 -6.45 -8.37 -8.18
N THR A 39 -6.34 -7.06 -8.04
CA THR A 39 -7.44 -6.16 -7.70
C THR A 39 -8.45 -6.07 -8.85
N SER A 40 -9.73 -6.16 -8.45
CA SER A 40 -11.01 -5.95 -9.16
C SER A 40 -11.27 -6.77 -10.43
N SER A 41 -12.01 -7.88 -10.26
CA SER A 41 -12.99 -8.35 -11.23
C SER A 41 -14.15 -7.35 -11.30
N SER A 42 -14.54 -7.02 -12.53
CA SER A 42 -15.77 -6.33 -12.87
C SER A 42 -16.58 -7.32 -13.68
N ASP A 43 -17.22 -8.26 -12.99
CA ASP A 43 -18.27 -9.10 -13.58
C ASP A 43 -19.45 -9.04 -12.60
N SER A 44 -20.44 -8.21 -12.90
CA SER A 44 -21.81 -8.36 -12.37
C SER A 44 -22.70 -7.21 -12.83
N GLU A 45 -23.05 -7.15 -14.11
CA GLU A 45 -24.32 -6.60 -14.55
C GLU A 45 -24.79 -7.40 -15.78
N ASP A 46 -25.56 -8.45 -15.52
CA ASP A 46 -26.70 -8.89 -16.35
C ASP A 46 -27.29 -10.17 -15.74
N GLN A 47 -28.27 -10.00 -14.86
CA GLN A 47 -29.25 -11.06 -14.59
C GLN A 47 -30.65 -10.47 -14.64
N THR A 48 -31.23 -10.65 -15.81
CA THR A 48 -32.65 -10.60 -16.12
C THR A 48 -33.41 -11.66 -15.31
N PHE A 49 -34.62 -11.28 -14.94
CA PHE A 49 -35.63 -12.05 -14.22
C PHE A 49 -35.83 -13.50 -14.72
N VAL A 50 -35.98 -14.44 -13.78
CA VAL A 50 -36.30 -15.87 -14.01
C VAL A 50 -37.79 -16.06 -14.31
N GLY A 51 -38.09 -16.92 -15.27
CA GLY A 51 -39.42 -17.53 -15.48
C GLY A 51 -39.31 -18.97 -16.02
N GLU A 52 -39.63 -19.92 -15.14
CA GLU A 52 -40.20 -21.26 -15.37
C GLU A 52 -39.44 -22.45 -16.01
N ALA A 53 -39.35 -23.50 -15.18
CA ALA A 53 -39.69 -24.91 -15.38
C ALA A 53 -39.06 -25.75 -16.53
N ALA A 54 -38.31 -26.81 -16.17
CA ALA A 54 -38.78 -28.21 -16.21
C ALA A 54 -37.65 -29.26 -16.08
N ALA A 55 -38.03 -30.41 -15.53
CA ALA A 55 -37.51 -31.77 -15.78
C ALA A 55 -36.17 -32.24 -15.14
N SER A 56 -36.34 -32.95 -14.02
CA SER A 56 -35.81 -34.29 -13.70
C SER A 56 -34.79 -34.92 -14.67
N THR A 57 -33.62 -35.32 -14.16
CA THR A 57 -33.14 -36.72 -14.17
C THR A 57 -32.04 -36.91 -13.12
N LYS A 58 -32.22 -37.92 -12.25
CA LYS A 58 -31.21 -38.39 -11.28
C LYS A 58 -30.09 -39.13 -12.01
N ALA A 59 -28.84 -38.76 -11.76
CA ALA A 59 -27.68 -39.63 -11.95
C ALA A 59 -26.68 -39.39 -10.82
N ALA A 60 -26.32 -40.48 -10.13
CA ALA A 60 -25.42 -40.51 -8.99
C ALA A 60 -24.00 -40.12 -9.43
N VAL A 61 -23.44 -39.08 -8.82
CA VAL A 61 -22.03 -38.73 -8.92
C VAL A 61 -21.42 -38.84 -7.54
N GLU A 62 -20.42 -39.70 -7.48
CA GLU A 62 -19.50 -39.99 -6.39
C GLU A 62 -18.97 -38.71 -5.73
N LYS A 63 -19.13 -38.60 -4.41
CA LYS A 63 -18.86 -37.40 -3.62
C LYS A 63 -17.35 -37.25 -3.41
N LEU A 64 -16.67 -36.49 -4.27
CA LEU A 64 -15.32 -35.98 -4.01
C LEU A 64 -15.33 -35.13 -2.72
N PRO A 65 -14.28 -35.14 -1.88
CA PRO A 65 -14.28 -34.35 -0.66
C PRO A 65 -14.35 -32.86 -1.00
N GLU A 66 -15.36 -32.18 -0.48
CA GLU A 66 -15.51 -30.73 -0.57
C GLU A 66 -14.20 -30.06 -0.14
N LEU A 67 -13.54 -29.41 -1.10
CA LEU A 67 -12.49 -28.43 -0.81
C LEU A 67 -13.11 -27.39 0.12
N ARG A 68 -12.67 -27.37 1.37
CA ARG A 68 -13.04 -26.30 2.31
C ARG A 68 -12.73 -24.97 1.62
N PRO A 69 -13.69 -24.02 1.56
CA PRO A 69 -13.42 -22.71 0.99
C PRO A 69 -12.29 -22.08 1.81
N THR A 70 -11.18 -21.81 1.13
CA THR A 70 -10.11 -20.97 1.66
C THR A 70 -10.73 -19.68 2.19
N PRO A 71 -10.39 -19.24 3.42
CA PRO A 71 -10.97 -18.02 3.96
C PRO A 71 -10.71 -16.86 3.00
N PRO A 72 -11.73 -16.04 2.67
CA PRO A 72 -11.58 -14.93 1.75
C PRO A 72 -10.48 -14.01 2.28
N GLN A 73 -9.48 -13.71 1.44
CA GLN A 73 -8.44 -12.74 1.79
C GLN A 73 -9.11 -11.41 2.14
N THR A 74 -8.96 -10.97 3.38
CA THR A 74 -9.58 -9.72 3.88
C THR A 74 -9.00 -8.54 3.10
N LYS A 75 -9.67 -8.12 2.02
CA LYS A 75 -9.40 -6.83 1.39
C LYS A 75 -9.72 -5.76 2.43
N VAL A 76 -8.76 -4.90 2.72
CA VAL A 76 -8.95 -3.80 3.68
C VAL A 76 -9.66 -2.65 2.96
N LEU A 77 -10.97 -2.80 2.79
CA LEU A 77 -11.81 -1.98 1.91
C LEU A 77 -11.88 -0.51 2.34
N PHE A 78 -11.81 -0.25 3.65
CA PHE A 78 -11.87 1.12 4.18
C PHE A 78 -10.70 2.01 3.71
N LEU A 79 -9.56 1.43 3.31
CA LEU A 79 -8.42 2.20 2.79
C LEU A 79 -8.76 2.91 1.48
N ASP A 80 -9.60 2.30 0.64
CA ASP A 80 -10.08 2.94 -0.58
C ASP A 80 -11.01 4.11 -0.22
N GLY A 81 -11.93 3.91 0.73
CA GLY A 81 -12.81 4.99 1.18
C GLY A 81 -12.08 6.20 1.75
N LEU A 82 -11.04 5.95 2.55
CA LEU A 82 -10.20 6.99 3.11
C LEU A 82 -9.43 7.77 2.01
N ARG A 83 -8.93 7.08 0.97
CA ARG A 83 -8.36 7.73 -0.22
C ARG A 83 -9.38 8.57 -0.96
N GLY A 84 -10.63 8.10 -1.04
CA GLY A 84 -11.73 8.83 -1.65
C GLY A 84 -12.05 10.13 -0.91
N LEU A 85 -12.14 10.08 0.41
CA LEU A 85 -12.31 11.27 1.24
C LEU A 85 -11.14 12.24 1.05
N ALA A 86 -9.90 11.75 1.11
CA ALA A 86 -8.71 12.58 0.90
C ALA A 86 -8.73 13.28 -0.46
N ALA A 87 -9.09 12.58 -1.54
CA ALA A 87 -9.21 13.19 -2.87
C ALA A 87 -10.19 14.36 -2.86
N MET A 88 -11.37 14.19 -2.26
CA MET A 88 -12.40 15.24 -2.22
C MET A 88 -11.99 16.42 -1.33
N LEU A 89 -11.29 16.19 -0.22
CA LEU A 89 -10.74 17.27 0.61
C LEU A 89 -9.75 18.14 -0.17
N VAL A 90 -8.96 17.55 -1.09
CA VAL A 90 -8.09 18.32 -1.99
C VAL A 90 -8.92 19.18 -2.96
N VAL A 91 -10.01 18.65 -3.52
CA VAL A 91 -10.92 19.41 -4.39
C VAL A 91 -11.51 20.60 -3.64
N VAL A 92 -12.01 20.36 -2.43
CA VAL A 92 -12.61 21.40 -1.56
C VAL A 92 -11.60 22.50 -1.26
N GLN A 93 -10.36 22.16 -0.89
CA GLN A 93 -9.31 23.16 -0.64
C GLN A 93 -9.07 24.06 -1.85
N HIS A 94 -8.90 23.48 -3.03
CA HIS A 94 -8.57 24.24 -4.25
C HIS A 94 -9.77 25.03 -4.78
N SER A 95 -11.00 24.64 -4.42
CA SER A 95 -12.20 25.40 -4.75
C SER A 95 -12.27 26.77 -4.07
N ARG A 96 -11.58 26.93 -2.93
CA ARG A 96 -11.62 28.12 -2.04
C ARG A 96 -13.02 28.49 -1.53
N GLU A 97 -14.00 27.60 -1.68
CA GLU A 97 -15.39 27.80 -1.25
C GLU A 97 -15.59 27.54 0.25
N PHE A 98 -14.77 26.66 0.83
CA PHE A 98 -14.90 26.22 2.21
C PHE A 98 -13.68 26.67 3.00
N VAL A 99 -13.91 27.43 4.08
CA VAL A 99 -12.94 28.01 5.04
C VAL A 99 -11.49 27.99 4.52
N PRO A 100 -11.09 28.94 3.64
CA PRO A 100 -9.78 28.91 2.95
C PRO A 100 -8.57 28.89 3.88
N SER A 101 -8.77 29.27 5.13
CA SER A 101 -7.75 29.29 6.17
C SER A 101 -7.43 27.89 6.72
N LEU A 102 -8.29 26.89 6.53
CA LEU A 102 -7.98 25.51 6.88
C LEU A 102 -7.08 24.88 5.81
N HIS A 103 -6.16 24.03 6.26
CA HIS A 103 -5.18 23.36 5.41
C HIS A 103 -5.60 21.90 5.13
N LEU A 104 -6.88 21.70 4.81
CA LEU A 104 -7.47 20.36 4.62
C LEU A 104 -6.87 19.64 3.41
N GLY A 105 -6.56 20.38 2.34
CA GLY A 105 -5.94 19.80 1.14
C GLY A 105 -4.54 19.24 1.40
N SER A 106 -3.70 19.96 2.16
CA SER A 106 -2.36 19.47 2.51
C SER A 106 -2.40 18.30 3.50
N ALA A 107 -3.33 18.33 4.46
CA ALA A 107 -3.57 17.19 5.32
C ALA A 107 -4.01 15.94 4.53
N ALA A 108 -4.88 16.12 3.53
CA ALA A 108 -5.28 15.04 2.64
C ALA A 108 -4.12 14.48 1.80
N VAL A 109 -3.17 15.33 1.38
CA VAL A 109 -1.93 14.87 0.74
C VAL A 109 -1.08 14.03 1.69
N ASP A 110 -0.97 14.40 2.97
CA ASP A 110 -0.29 13.55 3.96
C ASP A 110 -0.98 12.18 4.13
N VAL A 111 -2.32 12.15 4.11
CA VAL A 111 -3.07 10.88 4.10
C VAL A 111 -2.67 10.03 2.90
N PHE A 112 -2.55 10.60 1.69
CA PHE A 112 -2.07 9.87 0.52
C PHE A 112 -0.65 9.31 0.71
N PHE A 113 0.27 10.12 1.22
CA PHE A 113 1.65 9.70 1.47
C PHE A 113 1.75 8.56 2.49
N ILE A 114 1.02 8.68 3.61
CA ILE A 114 0.98 7.66 4.67
C ILE A 114 0.35 6.36 4.16
N LEU A 115 -0.77 6.44 3.44
CA LEU A 115 -1.43 5.26 2.89
C LEU A 115 -0.58 4.58 1.83
N SER A 116 0.07 5.36 0.97
CA SER A 116 0.99 4.85 -0.04
C SER A 116 2.15 4.12 0.63
N SER A 117 2.89 4.77 1.52
CA SER A 117 4.03 4.13 2.18
C SER A 117 3.63 2.95 3.07
N PHE A 118 2.51 3.01 3.77
CA PHE A 118 1.98 1.89 4.56
C PHE A 118 1.69 0.66 3.69
N LEU A 119 0.88 0.82 2.64
CA LEU A 119 0.47 -0.30 1.77
C LEU A 119 1.65 -0.89 1.01
N LEU A 120 2.53 -0.05 0.47
CA LEU A 120 3.70 -0.50 -0.27
C LEU A 120 4.67 -1.25 0.63
N THR A 121 4.98 -0.70 1.80
CA THR A 121 5.88 -1.33 2.78
C THR A 121 5.30 -2.63 3.31
N TRP A 122 4.00 -2.68 3.64
CA TRP A 122 3.34 -3.91 4.09
C TRP A 122 3.41 -5.03 3.03
N LEU A 123 3.00 -4.73 1.79
CA LEU A 123 2.99 -5.70 0.70
C LEU A 123 4.40 -6.19 0.36
N PHE A 124 5.37 -5.27 0.29
CA PHE A 124 6.76 -5.61 -0.01
C PHE A 124 7.41 -6.40 1.14
N MET A 125 7.08 -6.09 2.39
CA MET A 125 7.56 -6.83 3.55
C MET A 125 7.01 -8.26 3.58
N LYS A 126 5.72 -8.46 3.31
CA LYS A 126 5.12 -9.81 3.19
C LYS A 126 5.81 -10.64 2.09
N LYS A 127 6.03 -10.04 0.91
CA LYS A 127 6.73 -10.68 -0.21
C LYS A 127 8.19 -11.00 0.15
N SER A 128 8.90 -10.05 0.75
CA SER A 128 10.30 -10.21 1.17
C SER A 128 10.49 -11.30 2.23
N MET A 129 9.58 -11.41 3.20
CA MET A 129 9.61 -12.51 4.18
C MET A 129 9.46 -13.89 3.50
N LYS A 130 8.57 -14.03 2.52
CA LYS A 130 8.42 -15.27 1.73
C LYS A 130 9.71 -15.60 0.97
N LEU A 131 10.31 -14.62 0.30
CA LEU A 131 11.55 -14.79 -0.47
C LEU A 131 12.74 -15.19 0.42
N LEU A 132 12.89 -14.56 1.59
CA LEU A 132 13.94 -14.90 2.54
C LEU A 132 13.75 -16.31 3.12
N ALA A 133 12.52 -16.71 3.44
CA ALA A 133 12.22 -18.05 3.93
C ALA A 133 12.53 -19.14 2.89
N GLN A 134 12.34 -18.83 1.61
CA GLN A 134 12.61 -19.74 0.48
C GLN A 134 14.09 -19.74 0.04
N GLY A 135 14.95 -18.90 0.63
CA GLY A 135 16.35 -18.77 0.20
C GLY A 135 16.51 -18.26 -1.23
N ALA A 136 15.61 -17.37 -1.67
CA ALA A 136 15.55 -16.92 -3.06
C ALA A 136 16.87 -16.28 -3.55
N GLY A 137 17.30 -16.69 -4.75
CA GLY A 137 18.51 -16.15 -5.38
C GLY A 137 18.37 -14.71 -5.87
N ILE A 138 19.50 -14.09 -6.21
CA ILE A 138 19.58 -12.69 -6.69
C ILE A 138 18.65 -12.43 -7.89
N ARG A 139 18.50 -13.43 -8.77
CA ARG A 139 17.61 -13.35 -9.93
C ARG A 139 16.14 -13.13 -9.52
N THR A 140 15.63 -13.92 -8.59
CA THR A 140 14.25 -13.80 -8.08
C THR A 140 14.00 -12.45 -7.42
N TRP A 141 15.00 -11.94 -6.69
CA TRP A 141 14.96 -10.58 -6.15
C TRP A 141 14.86 -9.51 -7.24
N ALA A 142 15.65 -9.64 -8.31
CA ALA A 142 15.59 -8.71 -9.44
C ALA A 142 14.22 -8.72 -10.14
N PHE A 143 13.64 -9.90 -10.41
CA PHE A 143 12.29 -10.01 -10.99
C PHE A 143 11.22 -9.44 -10.04
N THR A 144 11.34 -9.66 -8.74
CA THR A 144 10.43 -9.10 -7.74
C THR A 144 10.49 -7.58 -7.69
N LEU A 145 11.69 -7.01 -7.77
CA LEU A 145 11.90 -5.57 -7.74
C LEU A 145 11.41 -4.91 -9.05
N LEU A 146 11.65 -5.56 -10.19
CA LEU A 146 11.13 -5.12 -11.48
C LEU A 146 9.60 -5.14 -11.51
N ASP A 147 8.98 -6.21 -11.01
CA ASP A 147 7.52 -6.31 -10.86
C ASP A 147 6.95 -5.22 -9.93
N TYR A 148 7.68 -4.87 -8.88
CA TYR A 148 7.31 -3.77 -7.98
C TYR A 148 7.34 -2.43 -8.71
N PHE A 149 8.45 -2.06 -9.36
CA PHE A 149 8.58 -0.74 -10.00
C PHE A 149 7.64 -0.57 -11.19
N GLN A 150 7.47 -1.61 -12.03
CA GLN A 150 6.59 -1.50 -13.20
C GLN A 150 5.12 -1.25 -12.78
N LYS A 151 4.62 -1.92 -11.73
CA LYS A 151 3.26 -1.68 -11.22
C LYS A 151 3.04 -0.25 -10.78
N ARG A 152 4.08 0.38 -10.21
CA ARG A 152 4.01 1.79 -9.76
C ARG A 152 4.08 2.75 -10.93
N PHE A 153 4.96 2.46 -11.90
CA PHE A 153 5.03 3.22 -13.14
C PHE A 153 3.68 3.26 -13.86
N PHE A 154 3.10 2.10 -14.17
CA PHE A 154 1.81 2.01 -14.86
C PHE A 154 0.63 2.51 -14.03
N ARG A 155 0.73 2.55 -12.71
CA ARG A 155 -0.31 3.15 -11.87
C ARG A 155 -0.36 4.68 -11.97
N VAL A 156 0.79 5.34 -12.11
CA VAL A 156 0.90 6.80 -11.94
C VAL A 156 1.28 7.51 -13.24
N TYR A 157 2.30 7.02 -13.93
CA TYR A 157 2.97 7.77 -15.01
C TYR A 157 2.10 7.97 -16.27
N PRO A 158 1.30 7.01 -16.75
CA PRO A 158 0.57 7.19 -18.02
C PRO A 158 -0.45 8.33 -17.99
N LEU A 159 -1.27 8.42 -16.95
CA LEU A 159 -2.23 9.53 -16.82
C LEU A 159 -1.52 10.87 -16.60
N PHE A 160 -0.43 10.88 -15.82
CA PHE A 160 0.44 12.05 -15.70
C PHE A 160 0.99 12.50 -17.07
N ALA A 161 1.54 11.59 -17.86
CA ALA A 161 2.14 11.89 -19.16
C ALA A 161 1.10 12.43 -20.14
N VAL A 162 -0.08 11.80 -20.22
CA VAL A 162 -1.19 12.32 -21.05
C VAL A 162 -1.60 13.72 -20.59
N THR A 163 -1.70 13.95 -19.28
CA THR A 163 -2.05 15.27 -18.73
C THR A 163 -0.99 16.32 -19.06
N ALA A 164 0.29 15.98 -18.97
CA ALA A 164 1.40 16.86 -19.34
C ALA A 164 1.38 17.20 -20.84
N VAL A 165 1.08 16.23 -21.71
CA VAL A 165 0.92 16.45 -23.15
C VAL A 165 -0.26 17.36 -23.45
N VAL A 166 -1.42 17.13 -22.82
CA VAL A 166 -2.60 18.01 -22.96
C VAL A 166 -2.27 19.44 -22.53
N LEU A 167 -1.59 19.62 -21.38
CA LEU A 167 -1.14 20.93 -20.90
C LEU A 167 -0.19 21.64 -21.87
N HIS A 168 0.70 20.89 -22.53
CA HIS A 168 1.63 21.43 -23.51
C HIS A 168 0.91 22.03 -24.73
N PHE A 169 -0.20 21.42 -25.16
CA PHE A 169 -1.00 21.90 -26.29
C PHE A 169 -2.04 22.99 -25.95
N LEU A 170 -2.24 23.33 -24.67
CA LEU A 170 -3.16 24.41 -24.29
C LEU A 170 -2.62 25.78 -24.73
N SER A 171 -3.55 26.70 -25.03
CA SER A 171 -3.19 28.08 -25.33
C SER A 171 -2.45 28.72 -24.15
N PHE A 172 -1.58 29.67 -24.47
CA PHE A 172 -0.77 30.40 -23.51
C PHE A 172 -1.57 30.94 -22.31
N GLU A 173 -2.71 31.58 -22.58
CA GLU A 173 -3.59 32.15 -21.56
C GLU A 173 -4.11 31.09 -20.58
N ASN A 174 -4.39 29.89 -21.07
CA ASN A 174 -4.82 28.76 -20.23
C ASN A 174 -3.64 28.13 -19.48
N GLN A 175 -2.44 28.06 -20.06
CA GLN A 175 -1.24 27.57 -19.36
C GLN A 175 -0.93 28.43 -18.12
N HIS A 176 -1.11 29.75 -18.19
CA HIS A 176 -0.86 30.67 -17.06
C HIS A 176 -1.70 30.39 -15.83
N ARG A 177 -2.85 29.71 -16.01
CA ARG A 177 -3.77 29.36 -14.92
C ARG A 177 -3.28 28.16 -14.10
N TYR A 178 -2.44 27.32 -14.70
CA TYR A 178 -2.16 25.97 -14.22
C TYR A 178 -0.73 25.82 -13.67
N PHE A 179 0.26 26.48 -14.29
CA PHE A 179 1.68 26.36 -13.94
C PHE A 179 2.11 27.31 -12.80
N VAL A 180 3.13 26.91 -12.04
CA VAL A 180 3.71 27.70 -10.94
C VAL A 180 4.43 28.95 -11.45
N VAL A 181 5.23 28.82 -12.53
CA VAL A 181 6.00 29.92 -13.10
C VAL A 181 5.22 30.54 -14.26
N LYS A 182 4.79 31.80 -14.09
CA LYS A 182 4.05 32.59 -15.08
C LYS A 182 4.98 33.31 -16.06
N LYS A 183 5.98 32.61 -16.62
CA LYS A 183 6.89 33.18 -17.63
C LYS A 183 6.39 32.89 -19.04
N ARG A 184 6.56 33.87 -19.92
CA ARG A 184 6.09 33.80 -21.30
C ARG A 184 6.94 32.79 -22.09
N ASN A 185 6.31 31.73 -22.60
CA ASN A 185 6.78 30.90 -23.71
C ASN A 185 7.91 29.88 -23.47
N GLN A 186 7.93 29.17 -22.33
CA GLN A 186 8.89 28.07 -22.09
C GLN A 186 8.30 26.86 -21.34
N VAL A 187 7.05 26.44 -21.58
CA VAL A 187 6.60 25.13 -21.04
C VAL A 187 7.19 24.01 -21.90
N ASP A 188 8.42 23.63 -21.61
CA ASP A 188 9.05 22.47 -22.23
C ASP A 188 8.38 21.19 -21.73
N LEU A 189 7.87 20.39 -22.68
CA LEU A 189 7.26 19.10 -22.40
C LEU A 189 8.27 18.16 -21.72
N TYR A 190 9.53 18.16 -22.15
CA TYR A 190 10.57 17.31 -21.57
C TYR A 190 10.82 17.67 -20.09
N GLN A 191 10.92 18.95 -19.79
CA GLN A 191 11.13 19.44 -18.42
C GLN A 191 9.91 19.18 -17.54
N THR A 192 8.70 19.25 -18.10
CA THR A 192 7.46 18.89 -17.40
C THR A 192 7.42 17.39 -17.07
N LEU A 193 7.75 16.53 -18.06
CA LEU A 193 7.77 15.07 -17.92
C LEU A 193 8.85 14.56 -16.97
N THR A 194 9.93 15.33 -16.77
CA THR A 194 11.02 15.03 -15.83
C THR A 194 10.85 15.71 -14.46
N PHE A 195 9.68 16.34 -14.21
CA PHE A 195 9.36 17.03 -12.97
C PHE A 195 10.31 18.19 -12.63
N GLU A 196 10.78 18.97 -13.60
CA GLU A 196 11.59 20.16 -13.30
C GLU A 196 10.78 21.25 -12.60
N TYR A 197 11.27 21.79 -11.49
CA TYR A 197 10.55 22.72 -10.60
C TYR A 197 9.84 23.87 -11.34
N ASN A 198 10.54 24.53 -12.27
CA ASN A 198 10.03 25.70 -13.00
C ASN A 198 8.85 25.37 -13.94
N HIS A 199 8.73 24.10 -14.33
CA HIS A 199 7.74 23.62 -15.30
C HIS A 199 6.72 22.68 -14.65
N ARG A 200 6.63 22.67 -13.31
CA ARG A 200 5.61 21.86 -12.61
C ARG A 200 4.24 22.53 -12.68
N PHE A 201 3.27 21.76 -13.16
CA PHE A 201 1.87 22.01 -12.86
C PHE A 201 1.66 21.96 -11.33
N HIS A 202 0.82 22.85 -10.79
CA HIS A 202 0.72 23.08 -9.34
C HIS A 202 0.29 21.87 -8.50
N VAL A 203 -0.25 20.79 -9.09
CA VAL A 203 -0.55 19.52 -8.39
C VAL A 203 0.48 18.42 -8.66
N PHE A 204 1.38 18.57 -9.64
CA PHE A 204 2.38 17.55 -9.96
C PHE A 204 3.50 17.44 -8.92
N TRP A 205 3.58 18.34 -7.94
CA TRP A 205 4.66 18.36 -6.95
C TRP A 205 4.70 17.12 -6.04
N THR A 206 3.58 16.42 -5.86
CA THR A 206 3.50 15.21 -5.03
C THR A 206 4.08 13.98 -5.70
N LEU A 207 4.01 13.92 -7.04
CA LEU A 207 4.49 12.79 -7.85
C LEU A 207 5.99 12.48 -7.68
N PRO A 208 6.93 13.44 -7.80
CA PRO A 208 8.33 13.15 -7.61
C PRO A 208 8.63 12.66 -6.19
N LEU A 209 7.93 13.20 -5.17
CA LEU A 209 8.09 12.76 -3.78
C LEU A 209 7.71 11.29 -3.61
N GLU A 210 6.58 10.87 -4.19
CA GLU A 210 6.17 9.48 -4.17
C GLU A 210 7.15 8.57 -4.92
N ILE A 211 7.58 8.97 -6.12
CA ILE A 211 8.50 8.19 -6.95
C ILE A 211 9.84 8.00 -6.24
N GLU A 212 10.43 9.07 -5.70
CA GLU A 212 11.66 9.00 -4.92
C GLU A 212 11.51 8.07 -3.71
N TYR A 213 10.38 8.17 -3.00
CA TYR A 213 10.11 7.29 -1.85
C TYR A 213 9.96 5.81 -2.24
N TYR A 214 9.44 5.50 -3.44
CA TYR A 214 9.33 4.12 -3.91
C TYR A 214 10.68 3.41 -3.99
N PHE A 215 11.79 4.14 -4.21
CA PHE A 215 13.15 3.57 -4.18
C PHE A 215 13.67 3.34 -2.76
N ILE A 216 13.16 4.07 -1.77
CA ILE A 216 13.56 3.93 -0.37
C ILE A 216 12.93 2.68 0.27
N ILE A 217 11.69 2.35 -0.10
CA ILE A 217 10.93 1.23 0.51
C ILE A 217 11.67 -0.12 0.46
N PRO A 218 12.22 -0.58 -0.69
CA PRO A 218 12.95 -1.85 -0.72
C PRO A 218 14.12 -1.90 0.26
N VAL A 219 14.90 -0.81 0.34
CA VAL A 219 16.04 -0.71 1.26
C VAL A 219 15.56 -0.71 2.70
N PHE A 220 14.54 0.11 3.02
CA PHE A 220 13.93 0.19 4.34
C PHE A 220 13.45 -1.18 4.83
N VAL A 221 12.69 -1.91 4.01
CA VAL A 221 12.18 -3.23 4.35
C VAL A 221 13.30 -4.22 4.60
N LEU A 222 14.34 -4.25 3.75
CA LEU A 222 15.49 -5.15 3.92
C LEU A 222 16.24 -4.87 5.23
N VAL A 223 16.46 -3.59 5.56
CA VAL A 223 17.10 -3.18 6.84
C VAL A 223 16.27 -3.67 8.02
N VAL A 224 14.96 -3.42 8.04
CA VAL A 224 14.09 -3.85 9.15
C VAL A 224 14.06 -5.38 9.28
N LEU A 225 14.02 -6.12 8.17
CA LEU A 225 14.07 -7.58 8.19
C LEU A 225 15.43 -8.11 8.67
N ARG A 226 16.54 -7.43 8.34
CA ARG A 226 17.89 -7.74 8.81
C ARG A 226 18.03 -7.59 10.33
N MET A 227 17.35 -6.61 10.92
CA MET A 227 17.35 -6.35 12.37
C MET A 227 16.62 -7.44 13.19
N ARG A 228 15.79 -8.28 12.55
CA ARG A 228 15.08 -9.41 13.17
C ARG A 228 14.34 -9.03 14.48
N ARG A 229 14.85 -9.47 15.64
CA ARG A 229 14.29 -9.20 16.98
C ARG A 229 14.61 -7.80 17.49
N TYR A 230 15.65 -7.16 16.96
CA TYR A 230 16.14 -5.84 17.36
C TYR A 230 15.52 -4.71 16.53
N TRP A 231 14.44 -4.96 15.81
CA TRP A 231 13.76 -3.95 14.98
C TRP A 231 13.36 -2.70 15.79
N TRP A 232 13.04 -2.87 17.08
CA TRP A 232 12.68 -1.78 17.99
C TRP A 232 13.84 -0.79 18.22
N VAL A 233 15.09 -1.25 18.13
CA VAL A 233 16.29 -0.40 18.27
C VAL A 233 16.35 0.66 17.17
N GLY A 234 15.86 0.35 15.97
CA GLY A 234 15.75 1.32 14.87
C GLY A 234 14.42 2.05 14.87
N ALA A 235 13.33 1.36 15.21
CA ALA A 235 11.98 1.94 15.17
C ALA A 235 11.77 3.06 16.19
N VAL A 236 12.32 2.94 17.41
CA VAL A 236 12.13 3.96 18.45
C VAL A 236 12.84 5.27 18.10
N PRO A 237 14.15 5.29 17.75
CA PRO A 237 14.80 6.52 17.28
C PRO A 237 14.14 7.10 16.03
N LEU A 238 13.70 6.26 15.09
CA LEU A 238 12.99 6.71 13.90
C LEU A 238 11.68 7.41 14.26
N PHE A 239 10.90 6.85 15.19
CA PHE A 239 9.66 7.48 15.67
C PHE A 239 9.94 8.83 16.34
N MET A 240 10.96 8.90 17.22
CA MET A 240 11.35 10.15 17.87
C MET A 240 11.79 11.21 16.84
N TRP A 241 12.56 10.81 15.83
CA TRP A 241 12.95 11.69 14.73
C TRP A 241 11.74 12.16 13.92
N ILE A 242 10.78 11.27 13.59
CA ILE A 242 9.55 11.64 12.88
C ILE A 242 8.75 12.70 13.66
N VAL A 243 8.59 12.50 14.97
CA VAL A 243 7.86 13.45 15.84
C VAL A 243 8.61 14.78 15.94
N TYR A 244 9.93 14.73 16.09
CA TYR A 244 10.77 15.94 16.14
C TYR A 244 10.66 16.75 14.85
N GLU A 245 10.94 16.13 13.70
CA GLU A 245 10.88 16.81 12.39
C GLU A 245 9.46 17.28 12.05
N GLY A 246 8.44 16.51 12.42
CA GLY A 246 7.04 16.89 12.22
C GLY A 246 6.63 18.14 13.00
N TRP A 247 7.31 18.42 14.12
CA TRP A 247 7.05 19.61 14.93
C TRP A 247 7.94 20.80 14.57
N THR A 248 9.17 20.56 14.12
CA THR A 248 10.17 21.62 13.90
C THR A 248 10.26 22.07 12.45
N LEU A 249 9.93 21.22 11.47
CA LEU A 249 10.02 21.58 10.06
C LEU A 249 8.75 22.24 9.55
N VAL A 250 8.93 23.39 8.90
CA VAL A 250 7.90 24.02 8.09
C VAL A 250 7.91 23.40 6.70
N ARG A 251 6.78 22.80 6.30
CA ARG A 251 6.61 22.17 4.99
C ARG A 251 5.65 22.96 4.12
N ASN A 252 5.94 22.99 2.83
CA ASN A 252 5.09 23.62 1.81
C ASN A 252 5.06 22.79 0.52
N SER A 253 4.10 23.06 -0.34
CA SER A 253 4.05 22.48 -1.69
C SER A 253 5.33 22.80 -2.47
N HIS A 254 5.73 21.91 -3.38
CA HIS A 254 6.93 22.04 -4.22
C HIS A 254 8.28 22.04 -3.49
N THR A 255 8.32 21.71 -2.21
CA THR A 255 9.58 21.50 -1.47
C THR A 255 10.11 20.06 -1.67
N PRO A 256 11.43 19.81 -1.47
CA PRO A 256 12.03 18.49 -1.69
C PRO A 256 11.55 17.41 -0.71
N LEU A 257 11.83 16.14 -1.05
CA LEU A 257 11.46 14.98 -0.22
C LEU A 257 12.02 15.05 1.20
N SER A 258 13.20 15.63 1.42
CA SER A 258 13.80 15.75 2.76
C SER A 258 12.84 16.36 3.78
N LEU A 259 12.07 17.38 3.38
CA LEU A 259 11.10 18.05 4.25
C LEU A 259 9.80 17.24 4.45
N HIS A 260 9.51 16.28 3.58
CA HIS A 260 8.32 15.41 3.65
C HIS A 260 8.64 13.99 4.11
N LEU A 261 9.93 13.66 4.30
CA LEU A 261 10.40 12.29 4.49
C LEU A 261 9.81 11.66 5.75
N HIS A 262 9.66 12.43 6.83
CA HIS A 262 9.08 11.97 8.08
C HIS A 262 7.62 11.48 7.92
N THR A 263 6.81 12.13 7.06
CA THR A 263 5.43 11.71 6.76
C THR A 263 5.40 10.33 6.11
N PHE A 264 6.23 10.13 5.07
CA PHE A 264 6.30 8.83 4.40
C PHE A 264 6.86 7.75 5.32
N MET A 265 7.91 8.07 6.09
CA MET A 265 8.52 7.15 7.05
C MET A 265 7.54 6.72 8.13
N MET A 266 6.62 7.58 8.56
CA MET A 266 5.58 7.24 9.52
C MET A 266 4.65 6.13 8.99
N GLY A 267 4.22 6.20 7.72
CA GLY A 267 3.40 5.14 7.13
C GLY A 267 4.15 3.81 6.96
N SER A 268 5.44 3.84 6.59
CA SER A 268 6.28 2.64 6.54
C SER A 268 6.53 2.05 7.93
N LEU A 269 6.75 2.88 8.94
CA LEU A 269 6.89 2.45 10.33
C LEU A 269 5.59 1.82 10.84
N ALA A 270 4.43 2.41 10.53
CA ALA A 270 3.13 1.86 10.84
C ALA A 270 2.92 0.48 10.21
N ALA A 271 3.37 0.26 8.97
CA ALA A 271 3.32 -1.06 8.34
C ALA A 271 4.19 -2.09 9.07
N VAL A 272 5.39 -1.69 9.52
CA VAL A 272 6.26 -2.55 10.34
C VAL A 272 5.58 -2.93 11.65
N VAL A 273 5.05 -1.93 12.38
CA VAL A 273 4.34 -2.14 13.64
C VAL A 273 3.16 -3.08 13.43
N PHE A 274 2.34 -2.84 12.40
CA PHE A 274 1.22 -3.69 12.04
C PHE A 274 1.66 -5.14 11.78
N VAL A 275 2.66 -5.37 10.93
CA VAL A 275 3.16 -6.72 10.62
C VAL A 275 3.66 -7.42 11.88
N LYS A 276 4.34 -6.72 12.79
CA LYS A 276 4.83 -7.30 14.05
C LYS A 276 3.70 -7.64 15.01
N ILE A 277 2.68 -6.77 15.12
CA ILE A 277 1.47 -7.03 15.91
C ILE A 277 0.73 -8.24 15.35
N ASP A 278 0.47 -8.29 14.04
CA ASP A 278 -0.22 -9.39 13.36
C ASP A 278 0.49 -10.74 13.57
N LEU A 279 1.82 -10.78 13.42
CA LEU A 279 2.62 -11.98 13.68
C LEU A 279 2.59 -12.39 15.16
N TRP A 280 2.60 -11.43 16.08
CA TRP A 280 2.51 -11.70 17.52
C TRP A 280 1.15 -12.28 17.89
N ILE A 281 0.05 -11.68 17.43
CA ILE A 281 -1.33 -12.15 17.65
C ILE A 281 -1.47 -13.59 17.14
N LYS A 282 -0.99 -13.86 15.91
CA LYS A 282 -1.05 -15.20 15.31
C LYS A 282 -0.22 -16.22 16.07
N LYS A 283 0.95 -15.84 16.59
CA LYS A 283 1.84 -16.74 17.35
C LYS A 283 1.29 -17.06 18.73
N THR A 284 0.70 -16.09 19.42
CA THR A 284 0.19 -16.26 20.80
C THR A 284 -1.26 -16.73 20.86
N GLY A 285 -1.98 -16.67 19.73
CA GLY A 285 -3.43 -16.92 19.71
C GLY A 285 -4.21 -15.87 20.51
N PHE A 286 -3.66 -14.66 20.67
CA PHE A 286 -4.25 -13.61 21.48
C PHE A 286 -5.64 -13.24 20.96
N LYS A 287 -6.64 -13.27 21.85
CA LYS A 287 -7.99 -12.82 21.56
C LYS A 287 -8.26 -11.50 22.30
N PHE A 288 -8.79 -10.53 21.58
CA PHE A 288 -9.22 -9.27 22.18
C PHE A 288 -10.34 -9.53 23.18
N ARG A 289 -10.14 -9.07 24.42
CA ARG A 289 -11.18 -9.05 25.46
C ARG A 289 -11.94 -7.73 25.36
N LEU A 290 -13.10 -7.65 26.01
CA LEU A 290 -13.90 -6.43 26.02
C LEU A 290 -13.09 -5.21 26.51
N TRP A 291 -12.39 -5.32 27.64
CA TRP A 291 -11.56 -4.23 28.17
C TRP A 291 -10.44 -3.79 27.24
N HIS A 292 -9.76 -4.72 26.56
CA HIS A 292 -8.76 -4.38 25.54
C HIS A 292 -9.39 -3.59 24.40
N SER A 293 -10.58 -3.99 23.97
CA SER A 293 -11.32 -3.33 22.89
C SER A 293 -11.77 -1.94 23.33
N VAL A 294 -12.33 -1.78 24.53
CA VAL A 294 -12.76 -0.49 25.08
C VAL A 294 -11.58 0.47 25.21
N LEU A 295 -10.44 0.00 25.75
CA LEU A 295 -9.22 0.81 25.84
C LEU A 295 -8.73 1.23 24.45
N LEU A 296 -8.70 0.30 23.49
CA LEU A 296 -8.27 0.59 22.12
C LEU A 296 -9.19 1.63 21.45
N ARG A 297 -10.51 1.54 21.66
CA ARG A 297 -11.49 2.52 21.17
C ARG A 297 -11.36 3.88 21.85
N ALA A 298 -11.07 3.91 23.14
CA ALA A 298 -10.81 5.17 23.85
C ALA A 298 -9.56 5.87 23.29
N VAL A 299 -8.49 5.11 23.03
CA VAL A 299 -7.28 5.62 22.38
C VAL A 299 -7.57 6.08 20.95
N GLU A 300 -8.30 5.30 20.16
CA GLU A 300 -8.72 5.68 18.80
C GLU A 300 -9.51 7.00 18.80
N GLY A 301 -10.53 7.12 19.65
CA GLY A 301 -11.34 8.33 19.78
C GLY A 301 -10.52 9.54 20.20
N MET A 302 -9.59 9.36 21.14
CA MET A 302 -8.65 10.42 21.54
C MET A 302 -7.76 10.85 20.37
N LEU A 303 -7.20 9.90 19.61
CA LEU A 303 -6.37 10.20 18.45
C LEU A 303 -7.14 10.94 17.35
N ILE A 304 -8.38 10.55 17.09
CA ILE A 304 -9.27 11.23 16.13
C ILE A 304 -9.55 12.65 16.62
N ALA A 305 -9.88 12.83 17.90
CA ALA A 305 -10.14 14.14 18.48
C ALA A 305 -8.91 15.06 18.37
N LEU A 306 -7.72 14.57 18.71
CA LEU A 306 -6.46 15.32 18.58
C LEU A 306 -6.15 15.66 17.11
N MET A 307 -6.34 14.71 16.19
CA MET A 307 -6.15 14.96 14.76
C MET A 307 -7.11 16.04 14.25
N LEU A 308 -8.40 15.99 14.63
CA LEU A 308 -9.36 17.03 14.31
C LEU A 308 -8.97 18.37 14.92
N SER A 309 -8.47 18.40 16.16
CA SER A 309 -7.92 19.62 16.75
C SER A 309 -6.83 20.22 15.87
N VAL A 310 -5.87 19.44 15.40
CA VAL A 310 -4.80 19.91 14.49
C VAL A 310 -5.37 20.42 13.16
N LEU A 311 -6.33 19.70 12.56
CA LEU A 311 -6.96 20.08 11.29
C LEU A 311 -7.75 21.40 11.40
N PHE A 312 -8.40 21.63 12.55
CA PHE A 312 -9.23 22.80 12.84
C PHE A 312 -8.52 23.81 13.75
N ARG A 313 -7.20 23.96 13.62
CA ARG A 313 -6.39 25.03 14.23
C ARG A 313 -6.40 25.09 15.77
N GLY A 314 -6.44 23.94 16.41
CA GLY A 314 -6.46 23.83 17.87
C GLY A 314 -7.86 23.83 18.45
N LEU A 315 -8.89 23.45 17.67
CA LEU A 315 -10.30 23.45 18.09
C LEU A 315 -10.54 22.84 19.47
N LEU A 316 -9.83 21.80 19.90
CA LEU A 316 -10.00 21.28 21.26
C LEU A 316 -9.34 22.16 22.33
N PHE A 317 -8.19 22.73 22.00
CA PHE A 317 -7.43 23.57 22.90
C PHE A 317 -8.13 24.93 23.12
N ASP A 318 -8.68 25.54 22.06
CA ASP A 318 -9.45 26.78 22.19
C ASP A 318 -10.56 26.73 23.26
N TRP A 319 -11.12 25.54 23.49
CA TRP A 319 -12.19 25.32 24.48
C TRP A 319 -11.69 24.82 25.85
N VAL A 320 -10.51 24.19 25.90
CA VAL A 320 -10.03 23.51 27.12
C VAL A 320 -8.85 24.25 27.77
N MET A 321 -7.86 24.65 26.98
CA MET A 321 -6.65 25.32 27.46
C MET A 321 -5.89 25.99 26.31
N ALA A 322 -5.19 27.09 26.58
CA ALA A 322 -4.37 27.75 25.57
C ALA A 322 -3.48 26.75 24.81
N ASN A 323 -3.55 26.78 23.48
CA ASN A 323 -2.87 25.81 22.62
C ASN A 323 -1.35 25.86 22.90
N PRO A 324 -0.74 24.75 23.38
CA PRO A 324 0.69 24.72 23.67
C PRO A 324 1.53 24.67 22.39
N ALA A 325 0.90 24.40 21.23
CA ALA A 325 1.57 24.37 19.94
C ALA A 325 1.76 25.80 19.39
N PRO A 326 2.91 26.11 18.79
CA PRO A 326 3.05 27.35 18.03
C PRO A 326 2.02 27.38 16.89
N PRO A 327 1.59 28.58 16.43
CA PRO A 327 0.72 28.70 15.28
C PRO A 327 1.30 27.93 14.10
N ALA A 328 0.49 27.09 13.45
CA ALA A 328 0.96 26.27 12.34
C ALA A 328 1.43 27.16 11.18
N GLU A 329 2.74 27.18 10.93
CA GLU A 329 3.33 27.72 9.71
C GLU A 329 3.43 26.59 8.68
N GLY A 330 2.75 26.75 7.53
CA GLY A 330 2.75 25.74 6.46
C GLY A 330 1.77 24.59 6.68
N PHE A 331 2.14 23.39 6.23
CA PHE A 331 1.25 22.21 6.27
C PHE A 331 1.16 21.58 7.68
N PRO A 332 -0.05 21.21 8.14
CA PRO A 332 -0.24 20.62 9.45
C PRO A 332 0.39 19.23 9.56
N PHE A 333 0.95 18.89 10.72
CA PHE A 333 1.51 17.57 10.99
C PHE A 333 0.46 16.63 11.60
N ILE A 334 -0.15 15.79 10.75
CA ILE A 334 -1.15 14.80 11.19
C ILE A 334 -0.64 13.36 11.20
N SER A 335 0.63 13.16 10.83
CA SER A 335 1.12 11.85 10.39
C SER A 335 1.06 10.77 11.47
N VAL A 336 1.41 11.12 12.72
CA VAL A 336 1.40 10.19 13.86
C VAL A 336 -0.03 9.76 14.20
N TYR A 337 -0.98 10.69 14.22
CA TYR A 337 -2.37 10.40 14.51
C TYR A 337 -2.97 9.49 13.43
N MET A 338 -2.83 9.89 12.17
CA MET A 338 -3.35 9.15 11.02
C MET A 338 -2.78 7.74 10.96
N ALA A 339 -1.46 7.58 11.07
CA ALA A 339 -0.81 6.28 11.02
C ALA A 339 -1.19 5.37 12.21
N SER A 340 -1.41 5.94 13.39
CA SER A 340 -1.86 5.19 14.57
C SER A 340 -3.30 4.72 14.42
N ILE A 341 -4.22 5.60 14.00
CA ILE A 341 -5.62 5.26 13.68
C ILE A 341 -5.66 4.17 12.61
N LEU A 342 -4.83 4.29 11.57
CA LEU A 342 -4.71 3.29 10.52
C LEU A 342 -4.33 1.91 11.08
N VAL A 343 -3.30 1.82 11.93
CA VAL A 343 -2.88 0.54 12.53
C VAL A 343 -3.98 -0.04 13.41
N ILE A 344 -4.65 0.80 14.22
CA ILE A 344 -5.77 0.39 15.07
C ILE A 344 -6.90 -0.21 14.22
N GLU A 345 -7.31 0.47 13.14
CA GLU A 345 -8.41 0.03 12.28
C GLU A 345 -8.08 -1.23 11.48
N VAL A 346 -6.83 -1.42 11.06
CA VAL A 346 -6.44 -2.68 10.38
C VAL A 346 -6.39 -3.85 11.37
N VAL A 347 -5.98 -3.63 12.63
CA VAL A 347 -5.92 -4.68 13.66
C VAL A 347 -7.31 -5.04 14.19
N GLN A 348 -8.15 -4.04 14.44
CA GLN A 348 -9.48 -4.20 14.99
C GLN A 348 -10.47 -3.18 14.37
N PRO A 349 -11.12 -3.53 13.24
CA PRO A 349 -12.04 -2.64 12.52
C PRO A 349 -13.19 -2.11 13.38
N SER A 350 -13.51 -0.82 13.26
CA SER A 350 -14.57 -0.10 13.99
C SER A 350 -15.72 0.42 13.12
N CYS A 351 -16.59 1.23 13.72
CA CYS A 351 -17.56 2.01 12.96
C CYS A 351 -16.89 3.00 11.99
N VAL A 352 -15.66 3.43 12.26
CA VAL A 352 -14.87 4.32 11.39
C VAL A 352 -14.51 3.61 10.10
N SER A 353 -13.91 2.40 10.16
CA SER A 353 -13.69 1.60 8.95
C SER A 353 -14.99 1.28 8.23
N THR A 354 -16.05 0.92 8.96
CA THR A 354 -17.38 0.65 8.37
C THR A 354 -17.92 1.88 7.60
N MET A 355 -17.76 3.09 8.14
CA MET A 355 -18.12 4.34 7.47
C MET A 355 -17.32 4.54 6.17
N PHE A 356 -16.02 4.27 6.20
CA PHE A 356 -15.16 4.33 5.02
C PHE A 356 -15.38 3.19 4.02
N GLU A 357 -16.05 2.10 4.42
CA GLU A 357 -16.46 1.04 3.49
C GLU A 357 -17.72 1.40 2.67
N TRP A 358 -18.28 2.59 2.89
CA TRP A 358 -19.38 3.09 2.06
C TRP A 358 -19.00 3.09 0.58
N SER A 359 -19.90 2.59 -0.27
CA SER A 359 -19.66 2.36 -1.70
C SER A 359 -19.23 3.63 -2.44
N VAL A 360 -19.81 4.78 -2.09
CA VAL A 360 -19.47 6.08 -2.69
C VAL A 360 -18.02 6.46 -2.40
N LEU A 361 -17.60 6.38 -1.13
CA LEU A 361 -16.22 6.69 -0.74
C LEU A 361 -15.23 5.73 -1.38
N ARG A 362 -15.55 4.44 -1.43
CA ARG A 362 -14.71 3.45 -2.11
C ARG A 362 -14.59 3.71 -3.60
N TYR A 363 -15.67 4.14 -4.25
CA TYR A 363 -15.64 4.51 -5.66
C TYR A 363 -14.74 5.72 -5.89
N TRP A 364 -14.89 6.79 -5.08
CA TRP A 364 -13.96 7.93 -5.12
C TRP A 364 -12.52 7.52 -4.83
N GLY A 365 -12.32 6.54 -3.96
CA GLY A 365 -11.03 5.91 -3.69
C GLY A 365 -10.40 5.23 -4.89
N LYS A 366 -11.21 4.50 -5.66
CA LYS A 366 -10.79 3.81 -6.88
C LYS A 366 -10.30 4.79 -7.95
N ILE A 367 -10.98 5.91 -8.11
CA ILE A 367 -10.62 6.98 -9.08
C ILE A 367 -9.82 8.11 -8.43
N SER A 368 -9.29 7.91 -7.21
CA SER A 368 -8.73 9.00 -6.38
C SER A 368 -7.55 9.70 -7.05
N PHE A 369 -6.75 8.94 -7.80
CA PHE A 369 -5.59 9.48 -8.51
C PHE A 369 -6.02 10.40 -9.65
N SER A 370 -7.01 9.96 -10.44
CA SER A 370 -7.63 10.78 -11.48
C SER A 370 -8.30 12.04 -10.92
N ILE A 371 -9.03 11.96 -9.80
CA ILE A 371 -9.58 13.15 -9.10
C ILE A 371 -8.45 14.10 -8.72
N TYR A 372 -7.44 13.61 -8.00
CA TYR A 372 -6.32 14.42 -7.54
C TYR A 372 -5.60 15.12 -8.69
N LEU A 373 -5.36 14.44 -9.80
CA LEU A 373 -4.59 14.99 -10.90
C LEU A 373 -5.39 16.02 -11.73
N LEU A 374 -6.69 15.78 -11.93
CA LEU A 374 -7.48 16.51 -12.91
C LEU A 374 -8.44 17.56 -12.33
N HIS A 375 -8.70 17.55 -11.01
CA HIS A 375 -9.72 18.42 -10.41
C HIS A 375 -9.52 19.91 -10.73
N THR A 376 -8.28 20.38 -10.84
CA THR A 376 -8.00 21.80 -11.08
C THR A 376 -8.34 22.28 -12.47
N PHE A 377 -8.40 21.38 -13.46
CA PHE A 377 -8.97 21.72 -14.77
C PHE A 377 -10.41 22.18 -14.65
N VAL A 378 -11.20 21.54 -13.77
CA VAL A 378 -12.60 21.88 -13.54
C VAL A 378 -12.74 23.05 -12.58
N VAL A 379 -12.03 23.02 -11.45
CA VAL A 379 -12.14 24.02 -10.39
C VAL A 379 -11.76 25.42 -10.87
N MET A 380 -10.72 25.52 -11.71
CA MET A 380 -10.22 26.77 -12.24
C MET A 380 -10.80 27.13 -13.63
N TYR A 381 -11.75 26.36 -14.16
CA TYR A 381 -12.34 26.67 -15.47
C TYR A 381 -13.26 27.89 -15.38
N PRO A 382 -13.03 28.99 -16.14
CA PRO A 382 -13.74 30.26 -15.95
C PRO A 382 -15.27 30.16 -16.04
N PRO A 383 -15.86 29.42 -17.01
CA PRO A 383 -17.30 29.22 -17.07
C PRO A 383 -17.92 28.56 -15.84
N ILE A 384 -17.12 27.85 -15.03
CA ILE A 384 -17.55 27.23 -13.77
C ILE A 384 -17.18 28.15 -12.60
N SER A 385 -15.93 28.63 -12.54
CA SER A 385 -15.43 29.40 -11.41
C SER A 385 -16.07 30.78 -11.27
N HIS A 386 -16.54 31.38 -12.37
CA HIS A 386 -17.22 32.69 -12.36
C HIS A 386 -18.75 32.59 -12.24
N GLN A 387 -19.32 31.38 -12.08
CA GLN A 387 -20.76 31.27 -11.82
C GLN A 387 -21.09 32.04 -10.53
N PRO A 388 -22.13 32.89 -10.51
CA PRO A 388 -22.46 33.70 -9.34
C PRO A 388 -22.98 32.82 -8.19
N GLU A 389 -23.91 31.91 -8.51
CA GLU A 389 -24.57 31.06 -7.53
C GLU A 389 -23.63 30.01 -6.94
N TYR A 390 -23.50 30.04 -5.61
CA TYR A 390 -22.62 29.15 -4.84
C TYR A 390 -22.92 27.67 -5.09
N PHE A 391 -24.20 27.27 -4.96
CA PHE A 391 -24.58 25.87 -5.08
C PHE A 391 -24.39 25.35 -6.51
N ASN A 392 -24.74 26.14 -7.52
CA ASN A 392 -24.50 25.77 -8.92
C ASN A 392 -23.01 25.52 -9.18
N ARG A 393 -22.15 26.42 -8.70
CA ARG A 393 -20.69 26.31 -8.81
C ARG A 393 -20.16 25.08 -8.07
N LEU A 394 -20.62 24.83 -6.85
CA LEU A 394 -20.22 23.67 -6.04
C LEU A 394 -20.62 22.35 -6.71
N PHE A 395 -21.89 22.19 -7.08
CA PHE A 395 -22.38 20.97 -7.71
C PHE A 395 -21.76 20.74 -9.09
N ALA A 396 -21.57 21.81 -9.89
CA ALA A 396 -20.88 21.71 -11.18
C ALA A 396 -19.44 21.22 -10.99
N ARG A 397 -18.68 21.79 -10.05
CA ARG A 397 -17.30 21.35 -9.77
C ARG A 397 -17.24 19.90 -9.32
N LEU A 398 -18.09 19.49 -8.38
CA LEU A 398 -18.11 18.12 -7.88
C LEU A 398 -18.47 17.13 -8.99
N PHE A 399 -19.58 17.38 -9.69
CA PHE A 399 -20.05 16.50 -10.76
C PHE A 399 -19.05 16.39 -11.90
N LEU A 400 -18.57 17.52 -12.43
CA LEU A 400 -17.64 17.52 -13.56
C LEU A 400 -16.27 16.96 -13.19
N THR A 401 -15.80 17.16 -11.95
CA THR A 401 -14.54 16.53 -11.48
C THR A 401 -14.68 15.02 -11.40
N ILE A 402 -15.77 14.51 -10.82
CA ILE A 402 -16.02 13.07 -10.73
C ILE A 402 -16.21 12.47 -12.13
N ALA A 403 -16.94 13.15 -13.02
CA ALA A 403 -17.17 12.71 -14.39
C ALA A 403 -15.85 12.65 -15.18
N LEU A 404 -15.06 13.72 -15.15
CA LEU A 404 -13.74 13.77 -15.80
C LEU A 404 -12.81 12.69 -15.27
N ALA A 405 -12.75 12.53 -13.94
CA ALA A 405 -11.91 11.51 -13.30
C ALA A 405 -12.38 10.08 -13.61
N THR A 406 -13.68 9.84 -13.71
CA THR A 406 -14.25 8.55 -14.08
C THR A 406 -13.89 8.19 -15.52
N VAL A 407 -14.09 9.13 -16.45
CA VAL A 407 -13.74 8.94 -17.86
C VAL A 407 -12.25 8.69 -18.02
N SER A 408 -11.39 9.50 -17.40
CA SER A 408 -9.93 9.30 -17.46
C SER A 408 -9.49 7.98 -16.83
N TYR A 409 -10.14 7.57 -15.75
CA TYR A 409 -9.85 6.30 -15.09
C TYR A 409 -10.10 5.12 -16.04
N HIS A 410 -11.25 5.07 -16.70
CA HIS A 410 -11.58 3.96 -17.59
C HIS A 410 -10.81 3.99 -18.91
N LEU A 411 -10.44 5.18 -19.42
CA LEU A 411 -9.71 5.30 -20.68
C LEU A 411 -8.19 5.11 -20.55
N ILE A 412 -7.60 5.48 -19.40
CA ILE A 412 -6.13 5.56 -19.27
C ILE A 412 -5.66 4.74 -18.07
N GLU A 413 -6.15 5.04 -16.87
CA GLU A 413 -5.63 4.48 -15.63
C GLU A 413 -5.87 2.95 -15.54
N TYR A 414 -7.10 2.52 -15.81
CA TYR A 414 -7.49 1.11 -15.74
C TYR A 414 -6.81 0.24 -16.81
N PRO A 415 -6.79 0.60 -18.12
CA PRO A 415 -6.05 -0.13 -19.13
C PRO A 415 -4.54 -0.23 -18.82
N SER A 416 -3.96 0.84 -18.27
CA SER A 416 -2.58 0.86 -17.82
C SER A 416 -2.32 -0.14 -16.69
N GLN A 417 -3.21 -0.21 -15.70
CA GLN A 417 -3.13 -1.20 -14.62
C GLN A 417 -3.27 -2.64 -15.14
N LEU A 418 -4.14 -2.88 -16.14
CA LEU A 418 -4.23 -4.18 -16.81
C LEU A 418 -2.93 -4.55 -17.55
N MET A 419 -2.29 -3.58 -18.20
CA MET A 419 -0.98 -3.79 -18.82
C MET A 419 0.07 -4.21 -17.79
N ALA A 420 0.10 -3.55 -16.62
CA ALA A 420 0.99 -3.91 -15.52
C ALA A 420 0.80 -5.36 -15.07
N GLN A 421 -0.45 -5.84 -15.01
CA GLN A 421 -0.75 -7.24 -14.66
C GLN A 421 -0.25 -8.22 -15.73
N ARG A 422 -0.39 -7.89 -17.01
CA ARG A 422 0.15 -8.70 -18.11
C ARG A 422 1.68 -8.80 -18.03
N ILE A 423 2.35 -7.68 -17.76
CA ILE A 423 3.80 -7.64 -17.55
C ILE A 423 4.21 -8.49 -16.35
N SER A 424 3.47 -8.43 -15.24
CA SER A 424 3.73 -9.30 -14.07
C SER A 424 3.68 -10.79 -14.43
N ARG A 425 2.67 -11.22 -15.17
CA ARG A 425 2.53 -12.63 -15.61
C ARG A 425 3.70 -13.03 -16.51
N PHE A 426 4.10 -12.14 -17.42
CA PHE A 426 5.25 -12.36 -18.28
C PHE A 426 6.56 -12.50 -17.48
N LEU A 427 6.81 -11.60 -16.52
CA LEU A 427 7.98 -11.66 -15.65
C LEU A 427 8.04 -12.95 -14.84
N ALA A 428 6.90 -13.37 -14.27
CA ALA A 428 6.80 -14.64 -13.53
C ALA A 428 7.09 -15.86 -14.42
N ALA A 429 6.59 -15.86 -15.67
CA ALA A 429 6.87 -16.93 -16.63
C ALA A 429 8.37 -16.99 -17.01
N GLN A 430 9.02 -15.84 -17.19
CA GLN A 430 10.46 -15.75 -17.50
C GLN A 430 11.35 -16.20 -16.34
N GLU A 431 10.93 -15.92 -15.11
CA GLU A 431 11.59 -16.41 -13.91
C GLU A 431 11.57 -17.95 -13.85
N LYS A 432 10.38 -18.56 -14.04
CA LYS A 432 10.20 -20.02 -14.06
C LYS A 432 11.04 -20.69 -15.15
N LYS A 433 11.06 -20.12 -16.37
CA LYS A 433 11.88 -20.63 -17.48
C LYS A 433 13.38 -20.62 -17.14
N GLY A 434 13.89 -19.55 -16.55
CA GLY A 434 15.28 -19.44 -16.14
C GLY A 434 15.72 -20.46 -15.09
N SER A 435 14.85 -20.76 -14.12
CA SER A 435 15.09 -21.77 -13.11
C SER A 435 15.18 -23.18 -13.73
N SER A 436 14.29 -23.49 -14.69
CA SER A 436 14.29 -24.79 -15.39
C SER A 436 15.50 -24.99 -16.32
N GLY A 437 15.99 -23.91 -16.96
CA GLY A 437 17.16 -23.94 -17.82
C GLY A 437 18.46 -24.23 -17.06
N LEU A 438 18.66 -23.55 -15.92
CA LEU A 438 19.85 -23.76 -15.08
C LEU A 438 19.93 -25.20 -14.53
N GLY A 439 18.78 -25.80 -14.20
CA GLY A 439 18.70 -27.20 -13.79
C GLY A 439 19.15 -28.17 -14.90
N LYS A 440 18.80 -27.90 -16.16
CA LYS A 440 19.24 -28.71 -17.31
C LYS A 440 20.74 -28.57 -17.56
N TYR A 441 21.30 -27.37 -17.49
CA TYR A 441 22.74 -27.15 -17.66
C TYR A 441 23.58 -27.76 -16.52
N ALA A 442 23.12 -27.66 -15.27
CA ALA A 442 23.79 -28.29 -14.12
C ALA A 442 23.71 -29.83 -14.17
N CYS A 443 22.60 -30.38 -14.64
CA CYS A 443 22.45 -31.82 -14.88
C CYS A 443 23.38 -32.29 -16.01
N MET A 444 23.41 -31.58 -17.15
CA MET A 444 24.33 -31.89 -18.24
C MET A 444 25.80 -31.81 -17.81
N GLN A 445 26.22 -30.77 -17.09
CA GLN A 445 27.60 -30.69 -16.58
C GLN A 445 27.94 -31.83 -15.61
N LYS A 446 27.01 -32.28 -14.76
CA LYS A 446 27.22 -33.44 -13.88
C LYS A 446 27.35 -34.74 -14.69
N ILE A 447 26.56 -34.90 -15.74
CA ILE A 447 26.67 -36.05 -16.65
C ILE A 447 28.01 -36.02 -17.39
N THR A 448 28.40 -34.88 -17.95
CA THR A 448 29.69 -34.73 -18.66
C THR A 448 30.89 -34.98 -17.73
N ARG A 449 30.86 -34.48 -16.49
CA ARG A 449 31.93 -34.76 -15.50
C ARG A 449 31.98 -36.25 -15.09
N ARG A 450 30.83 -36.91 -14.94
CA ARG A 450 30.80 -38.37 -14.68
C ARG A 450 31.34 -39.17 -15.85
N MET A 451 31.03 -38.79 -17.09
CA MET A 451 31.57 -39.46 -18.27
C MET A 451 33.09 -39.27 -18.40
N GLN A 452 33.60 -38.09 -18.03
CA GLN A 452 35.04 -37.82 -17.97
C GLN A 452 35.75 -38.60 -16.85
N SER A 453 35.14 -38.78 -15.67
CA SER A 453 35.74 -39.59 -14.60
C SER A 453 35.78 -41.08 -14.95
N THR A 454 34.72 -41.62 -15.56
CA THR A 454 34.71 -43.02 -16.03
C THR A 454 35.68 -43.29 -17.18
N ALA A 455 36.01 -42.27 -17.99
CA ALA A 455 37.00 -42.42 -19.07
C ALA A 455 38.45 -42.42 -18.55
N VAL A 456 38.69 -41.94 -17.32
CA VAL A 456 40.02 -41.93 -16.67
C VAL A 456 40.26 -43.21 -15.87
N GLU A 457 39.21 -43.92 -15.44
CA GLU A 457 39.31 -45.23 -14.75
C GLU A 457 39.50 -46.43 -15.70
N VAL A 458 39.40 -46.23 -17.02
CA VAL A 458 39.51 -47.30 -18.05
C VAL A 458 40.83 -47.24 -18.84
N LYS A 459 41.80 -46.43 -18.38
CA LYS A 459 43.18 -46.41 -18.86
C LYS A 459 44.12 -46.76 -17.72
#